data_AF-A0A533TL44-F1
#
_entry.id   AF-A0A533TL44-F1
#
_cell.length_a   1.000
_cell.length_b   1.000
_cell.length_c   1.000
_cell.angle_alpha   90.00
_cell.angle_beta   90.00
_cell.angle_gamma   90.00
#
_symmetry.space_group_name_H-M   'P 1'
#
loop_
_entity.id
_entity.type
_entity.pdbx_description
1 polymer ?
#
loop_
_entity_poly.entity_id
_entity_poly.type
_entity_poly.pdbx_seq_one_letter_code
_entity_poly.pdbx_strand_id
1 'polypeptide(L)'
;MEMEATGKSRGDWILHGEFNQTVAYLSDHKRMLGFNPFCHSVELTETENVYKWLFRVTDPQNNPFDVIFYVEQTEEPLLELPEHIEHTETAELSEELINRYTVGKTIHWQHHPVAGQIDDPAKYLFEGKAFAKMHMRPMEAKKTRVQLDLRVDVHFTLYPAFRIVPEPILHAMTNAAISIIMQASTNTMFHSISRDFKNIRNA
;
A
#
# COMPACT_ATOMS: atom_id res chain seq x y z
N MET A 1 -12.51 24.71 4.94
CA MET A 1 -12.24 24.45 3.51
C MET A 1 -11.93 22.99 3.48
N GLU A 2 -12.81 22.22 2.85
CA GLU A 2 -12.55 20.82 2.61
C GLU A 2 -11.46 20.70 1.55
N MET A 3 -10.59 19.72 1.70
CA MET A 3 -9.52 19.47 0.75
C MET A 3 -9.33 17.99 0.58
N GLU A 4 -9.24 17.59 -0.69
CA GLU A 4 -8.76 16.28 -1.07
C GLU A 4 -7.25 16.35 -1.24
N ALA A 5 -6.56 15.33 -0.75
CA ALA A 5 -5.13 15.24 -0.91
C ALA A 5 -4.71 13.84 -1.33
N THR A 6 -3.90 13.79 -2.38
CA THR A 6 -3.33 12.56 -2.91
C THR A 6 -1.86 12.48 -2.56
N GLY A 7 -1.51 11.46 -1.79
CA GLY A 7 -0.13 11.06 -1.55
C GLY A 7 0.27 9.89 -2.44
N LYS A 8 1.52 9.90 -2.91
CA LYS A 8 2.10 8.83 -3.71
C LYS A 8 3.44 8.38 -3.12
N SER A 9 3.72 7.09 -3.21
CA SER A 9 4.99 6.49 -2.85
C SER A 9 5.33 5.38 -3.82
N ARG A 10 6.59 5.32 -4.26
CA ARG A 10 7.08 4.27 -5.13
C ARG A 10 8.44 3.79 -4.66
N GLY A 11 8.74 2.52 -4.85
CA GLY A 11 10.11 2.06 -4.63
C GLY A 11 10.41 0.69 -5.23
N ASP A 12 11.69 0.36 -5.19
CA ASP A 12 12.29 -0.85 -5.72
C ASP A 12 13.33 -1.35 -4.73
N TRP A 13 13.12 -2.53 -4.17
CA TRP A 13 13.96 -3.12 -3.15
C TRP A 13 14.33 -4.55 -3.51
N ILE A 14 15.48 -4.99 -3.00
CA ILE A 14 15.91 -6.38 -3.07
C ILE A 14 15.89 -6.93 -1.64
N LEU A 15 15.03 -7.91 -1.41
CA LEU A 15 14.94 -8.63 -0.15
C LEU A 15 15.78 -9.90 -0.21
N HIS A 16 16.51 -10.19 0.87
CA HIS A 16 17.34 -11.39 0.99
C HIS A 16 16.53 -12.58 1.52
N GLY A 17 15.46 -12.93 0.80
CA GLY A 17 14.56 -14.04 1.12
C GLY A 17 14.23 -14.85 -0.13
N GLU A 18 13.97 -16.14 0.07
CA GLU A 18 13.40 -17.01 -0.96
C GLU A 18 12.03 -16.46 -1.41
N PHE A 19 11.67 -16.67 -2.66
CA PHE A 19 10.52 -16.02 -3.29
C PHE A 19 9.20 -16.33 -2.60
N ASN A 20 8.89 -17.60 -2.37
CA ASN A 20 7.62 -17.99 -1.74
C ASN A 20 7.54 -17.50 -0.29
N GLN A 21 8.65 -17.55 0.44
CA GLN A 21 8.72 -16.96 1.78
C GLN A 21 8.50 -15.45 1.76
N THR A 22 9.08 -14.75 0.78
CA THR A 22 8.95 -13.31 0.63
C THR A 22 7.51 -12.91 0.30
N VAL A 23 6.88 -13.64 -0.63
CA VAL A 23 5.47 -13.48 -0.97
C VAL A 23 4.60 -13.66 0.27
N ALA A 24 4.73 -14.78 0.98
CA ALA A 24 3.91 -15.05 2.17
C ALA A 24 4.10 -13.98 3.27
N TYR A 25 5.30 -13.43 3.41
CA TYR A 25 5.59 -12.36 4.35
C TYR A 25 4.90 -11.04 3.96
N LEU A 26 4.96 -10.66 2.67
CA LEU A 26 4.44 -9.39 2.19
C LEU A 26 2.92 -9.39 1.94
N SER A 27 2.32 -10.57 1.75
CA SER A 27 0.86 -10.76 1.74
C SER A 27 0.23 -10.63 3.13
N ASP A 28 1.02 -10.69 4.21
CA ASP A 28 0.53 -10.49 5.59
C ASP A 28 0.53 -8.99 5.92
N HIS A 29 -0.64 -8.37 5.79
CA HIS A 29 -0.84 -6.95 6.07
C HIS A 29 -0.40 -6.54 7.47
N LYS A 30 -0.65 -7.37 8.50
CA LYS A 30 -0.28 -7.07 9.89
C LYS A 30 1.23 -7.01 10.03
N ARG A 31 1.95 -7.96 9.42
CA ARG A 31 3.42 -7.96 9.42
C ARG A 31 3.99 -6.78 8.64
N MET A 32 3.49 -6.55 7.43
CA MET A 32 4.01 -5.49 6.57
C MET A 32 3.75 -4.10 7.19
N LEU A 33 2.50 -3.80 7.53
CA LEU A 33 2.12 -2.49 8.05
C LEU A 33 2.53 -2.28 9.51
N GLY A 34 2.91 -3.33 10.23
CA GLY A 34 3.49 -3.22 11.58
C GLY A 34 4.78 -2.41 11.64
N PHE A 35 5.48 -2.21 10.52
CA PHE A 35 6.64 -1.31 10.43
C PHE A 35 6.30 0.11 9.97
N ASN A 36 5.04 0.38 9.63
CA ASN A 36 4.60 1.72 9.25
C ASN A 36 4.35 2.56 10.52
N PRO A 37 5.05 3.67 10.74
CA PRO A 37 4.94 4.48 11.96
C PRO A 37 3.55 5.07 12.20
N PHE A 38 2.70 5.13 11.18
CA PHE A 38 1.36 5.69 11.27
C PHE A 38 0.27 4.61 11.40
N CYS A 39 0.57 3.36 11.02
CA CYS A 39 -0.40 2.26 11.13
C CYS A 39 -0.34 1.69 12.54
N HIS A 40 -1.43 1.83 13.30
CA HIS A 40 -1.48 1.29 14.66
C HIS A 40 -2.18 -0.08 14.71
N SER A 41 -3.08 -0.36 13.78
CA SER A 41 -3.73 -1.67 13.71
C SER A 41 -4.23 -2.01 12.31
N VAL A 42 -4.24 -3.31 12.04
CA VAL A 42 -4.87 -3.92 10.87
C VAL A 42 -5.90 -4.94 11.38
N GLU A 43 -7.15 -4.74 10.99
CA GLU A 43 -8.28 -5.59 11.37
C GLU A 43 -8.79 -6.36 10.15
N LEU A 44 -9.20 -7.61 10.37
CA LEU A 44 -9.96 -8.36 9.36
C LEU A 44 -11.40 -7.88 9.38
N THR A 45 -12.00 -7.73 8.22
CA THR A 45 -13.44 -7.49 8.12
C THR A 45 -14.20 -8.81 7.97
N GLU A 46 -15.54 -8.74 7.96
CA GLU A 46 -16.39 -9.89 7.66
C GLU A 46 -16.31 -10.31 6.18
N THR A 47 -15.89 -9.38 5.30
CA THR A 47 -15.71 -9.64 3.87
C THR A 47 -14.35 -10.27 3.61
N GLU A 48 -14.34 -11.36 2.83
CA GLU A 48 -13.12 -12.06 2.46
C GLU A 48 -12.13 -11.13 1.73
N ASN A 49 -10.84 -11.25 2.06
CA ASN A 49 -9.75 -10.44 1.51
C ASN A 49 -9.88 -8.92 1.71
N VAL A 50 -10.83 -8.46 2.52
CA VAL A 50 -10.98 -7.06 2.88
C VAL A 50 -10.45 -6.82 4.28
N TYR A 51 -9.53 -5.87 4.37
CA TYR A 51 -8.83 -5.47 5.57
C TYR A 51 -9.14 -4.03 5.90
N LYS A 52 -9.27 -3.73 7.18
CA LYS A 52 -9.40 -2.38 7.69
C LYS A 52 -8.07 -1.96 8.27
N TRP A 53 -7.42 -0.98 7.64
CA TRP A 53 -6.19 -0.40 8.14
C TRP A 53 -6.52 0.86 8.93
N LEU A 54 -6.08 0.92 10.17
CA LEU A 54 -6.28 2.07 11.04
C LEU A 54 -4.95 2.81 11.18
N PHE A 55 -4.97 4.06 10.75
CA PHE A 55 -3.84 4.97 10.80
C PHE A 55 -4.12 6.08 11.78
N ARG A 56 -3.10 6.48 12.53
CA ARG A 56 -3.15 7.66 13.41
C ARG A 56 -2.06 8.64 12.99
N VAL A 57 -2.47 9.86 12.72
CA VAL A 57 -1.58 10.95 12.31
C VAL A 57 -1.85 12.15 13.22
N THR A 58 -0.85 13.01 13.41
CA THR A 58 -1.02 14.25 14.18
C THR A 58 -1.05 15.44 13.23
N ASP A 59 -1.94 16.39 13.50
CA ASP A 59 -1.94 17.68 12.82
C ASP A 59 -0.74 18.55 13.27
N PRO A 60 -0.50 19.74 12.65
CA PRO A 60 0.60 20.62 13.05
C PRO A 60 0.53 21.16 14.49
N GLN A 61 -0.61 21.04 15.16
CA GLN A 61 -0.82 21.41 16.57
C GLN A 61 -0.69 20.20 17.51
N ASN A 62 -0.24 19.04 17.00
CA ASN A 62 -0.13 17.76 17.70
C ASN A 62 -1.47 17.16 18.14
N ASN A 63 -2.61 17.55 17.54
CA ASN A 63 -3.86 16.85 17.76
C ASN A 63 -3.89 15.57 16.91
N PRO A 64 -4.08 14.38 17.51
CA PRO A 64 -4.20 13.15 16.76
C PRO A 64 -5.55 13.10 16.03
N PHE A 65 -5.52 12.58 14.82
CA PHE A 65 -6.69 12.19 14.06
C PHE A 65 -6.47 10.80 13.45
N ASP A 66 -7.57 10.08 13.26
CA ASP A 66 -7.55 8.72 12.75
C ASP A 66 -8.03 8.69 11.30
N VAL A 67 -7.36 7.91 10.48
CA VAL A 67 -7.74 7.63 9.09
C VAL A 67 -7.96 6.15 8.93
N ILE A 68 -9.14 5.76 8.45
CA ILE A 68 -9.48 4.36 8.17
C ILE A 68 -9.42 4.13 6.67
N PHE A 69 -8.75 3.05 6.28
CA PHE A 69 -8.74 2.53 4.91
C PHE A 69 -9.38 1.15 4.89
N TYR A 70 -10.40 0.96 4.07
CA TYR A 70 -10.90 -0.36 3.70
C TYR A 70 -10.22 -0.79 2.42
N VAL A 71 -9.48 -1.90 2.49
CA VAL A 71 -8.59 -2.34 1.42
C VAL A 71 -8.85 -3.80 1.11
N GLU A 72 -9.24 -4.05 -0.13
CA GLU A 72 -9.34 -5.38 -0.71
C GLU A 72 -7.99 -5.77 -1.30
N GLN A 73 -7.54 -6.98 -0.98
CA GLN A 73 -6.34 -7.58 -1.55
C GLN A 73 -6.71 -8.59 -2.62
N THR A 74 -6.14 -8.44 -3.82
CA THR A 74 -6.14 -9.50 -4.83
C THR A 74 -4.72 -9.88 -5.19
N GLU A 75 -4.51 -11.15 -5.51
CA GLU A 75 -3.19 -11.70 -5.83
C GLU A 75 -3.22 -12.38 -7.19
N GLU A 76 -2.27 -12.04 -8.04
CA GLU A 76 -2.22 -12.54 -9.41
C GLU A 76 -0.82 -13.05 -9.75
N PRO A 77 -0.68 -14.17 -10.50
CA PRO A 77 0.61 -14.58 -11.02
C PRO A 77 1.13 -13.53 -12.01
N LEU A 78 2.42 -13.21 -11.93
CA LEU A 78 3.05 -12.36 -12.92
C LEU A 78 3.52 -13.23 -14.08
N LEU A 79 2.92 -13.05 -15.24
CA LEU A 79 3.22 -13.85 -16.44
C LEU A 79 4.11 -13.07 -17.41
N GLU A 80 5.11 -13.74 -17.98
CA GLU A 80 5.84 -13.28 -19.16
C GLU A 80 5.58 -14.26 -20.31
N LEU A 81 4.53 -13.95 -21.09
CA LEU A 81 4.15 -14.73 -22.25
C LEU A 81 5.06 -14.41 -23.44
N PRO A 82 5.46 -15.41 -24.23
CA PRO A 82 6.10 -15.18 -25.53
C PRO A 82 5.23 -14.35 -26.48
N GLU A 83 5.85 -13.55 -27.35
CA GLU A 83 5.17 -12.64 -28.30
C GLU A 83 4.17 -13.33 -29.25
N HIS A 84 4.25 -14.66 -29.42
CA HIS A 84 3.38 -15.44 -30.29
C HIS A 84 2.08 -15.93 -29.62
N ILE A 85 1.89 -15.65 -28.32
CA ILE A 85 0.69 -16.03 -27.57
C ILE A 85 -0.20 -14.79 -27.45
N GLU A 86 -1.21 -14.68 -28.32
CA GLU A 86 -2.23 -13.62 -28.26
C GLU A 86 -3.30 -13.99 -27.24
N HIS A 87 -3.18 -13.52 -25.99
CA HIS A 87 -4.28 -13.54 -25.02
C HIS A 87 -4.38 -12.21 -24.29
N THR A 88 -5.59 -11.62 -24.32
CA THR A 88 -5.87 -10.29 -23.77
C THR A 88 -6.04 -10.31 -22.25
N GLU A 89 -6.43 -11.45 -21.66
CA GLU A 89 -6.71 -11.59 -20.23
C GLU A 89 -6.19 -12.93 -19.66
N THR A 90 -5.59 -12.88 -18.46
CA THR A 90 -5.02 -14.05 -17.76
C THR A 90 -6.05 -15.15 -17.45
N ALA A 91 -7.33 -14.79 -17.37
CA ALA A 91 -8.44 -15.70 -17.08
C ALA A 91 -8.72 -16.74 -18.20
N GLU A 92 -8.22 -16.52 -19.40
CA GLU A 92 -8.41 -17.43 -20.55
C GLU A 92 -7.22 -18.39 -20.75
N LEU A 93 -6.17 -18.29 -19.94
CA LEU A 93 -4.98 -19.14 -20.03
C LEU A 93 -5.19 -20.46 -19.30
N SER A 94 -4.73 -21.57 -19.88
CA SER A 94 -4.71 -22.85 -19.19
C SER A 94 -3.75 -22.82 -17.99
N GLU A 95 -4.06 -23.58 -16.94
CA GLU A 95 -3.20 -23.69 -15.75
C GLU A 95 -1.76 -24.11 -16.09
N GLU A 96 -1.58 -24.94 -17.11
CA GLU A 96 -0.27 -25.38 -17.58
C GLU A 96 0.55 -24.20 -18.15
N LEU A 97 -0.09 -23.29 -18.92
CA LEU A 97 0.57 -22.10 -19.44
C LEU A 97 0.86 -21.09 -18.32
N ILE A 98 -0.08 -20.90 -17.39
CA ILE A 98 0.12 -20.04 -16.22
C ILE A 98 1.34 -20.51 -15.44
N ASN A 99 1.40 -21.79 -15.07
CA ASN A 99 2.52 -22.34 -14.31
C ASN A 99 3.85 -22.24 -15.07
N ARG A 100 3.83 -22.46 -16.39
CA ARG A 100 5.04 -22.41 -17.22
C ARG A 100 5.62 -21.01 -17.38
N TYR A 101 4.77 -19.99 -17.47
CA TYR A 101 5.18 -18.62 -17.76
C TYR A 101 5.09 -17.69 -16.55
N THR A 102 4.80 -18.22 -15.36
CA THR A 102 4.87 -17.45 -14.11
C THR A 102 6.32 -17.11 -13.79
N VAL A 103 6.61 -15.81 -13.81
CA VAL A 103 7.92 -15.24 -13.47
C VAL A 103 7.91 -14.48 -12.14
N GLY A 104 6.78 -14.49 -11.43
CA GLY A 104 6.64 -13.75 -10.18
C GLY A 104 5.19 -13.67 -9.72
N LYS A 105 4.90 -12.70 -8.87
CA LYS A 105 3.57 -12.47 -8.31
C LYS A 105 3.31 -10.98 -8.19
N THR A 106 2.06 -10.59 -8.38
CA THR A 106 1.58 -9.24 -8.13
C THR A 106 0.54 -9.27 -7.03
N ILE A 107 0.67 -8.38 -6.05
CA ILE A 107 -0.38 -8.10 -5.07
C ILE A 107 -0.98 -6.75 -5.44
N HIS A 108 -2.31 -6.71 -5.49
CA HIS A 108 -3.09 -5.51 -5.69
C HIS A 108 -3.84 -5.19 -4.40
N TRP A 109 -3.77 -3.93 -4.01
CA TRP A 109 -4.58 -3.38 -2.94
C TRP A 109 -5.46 -2.30 -3.52
N GLN A 110 -6.76 -2.43 -3.36
CA GLN A 110 -7.74 -1.47 -3.87
C GLN A 110 -8.69 -1.06 -2.76
N HIS A 111 -9.17 0.19 -2.85
CA HIS A 111 -10.18 0.67 -1.92
C HIS A 111 -11.46 -0.16 -2.06
N HIS A 112 -11.89 -0.76 -0.96
CA HIS A 112 -13.16 -1.47 -0.87
C HIS A 112 -14.26 -0.51 -0.37
N PRO A 113 -15.32 -0.25 -1.15
CA PRO A 113 -16.41 0.62 -0.73
C PRO A 113 -17.20 -0.05 0.39
N VAL A 114 -17.43 0.67 1.50
CA VAL A 114 -18.25 0.18 2.61
C VAL A 114 -19.61 0.87 2.65
N ALA A 115 -20.62 0.16 3.18
CA ALA A 115 -21.95 0.72 3.35
C ALA A 115 -21.96 1.74 4.50
N GLY A 116 -21.96 3.03 4.16
CA GLY A 116 -22.01 4.15 5.10
C GLY A 116 -20.73 4.98 5.09
N GLN A 117 -20.88 6.31 5.11
CA GLN A 117 -19.75 7.23 5.20
C GLN A 117 -19.17 7.15 6.62
N ILE A 118 -17.90 6.75 6.73
CA ILE A 118 -17.18 6.74 8.01
C ILE A 118 -16.47 8.09 8.12
N ASP A 119 -17.27 9.10 8.38
CA ASP A 119 -16.78 10.45 8.69
C ASP A 119 -17.42 10.86 10.02
N ASP A 120 -16.60 10.91 11.06
CA ASP A 120 -17.00 11.47 12.35
C ASP A 120 -16.01 12.60 12.68
N PRO A 121 -16.22 13.80 12.11
CA PRO A 121 -15.33 14.95 12.35
C PRO A 121 -15.25 15.32 13.83
N ALA A 122 -16.30 15.02 14.61
CA ALA A 122 -16.30 15.28 16.06
C ALA A 122 -15.35 14.34 16.82
N LYS A 123 -15.07 13.16 16.27
CA LYS A 123 -14.06 12.22 16.76
C LYS A 123 -12.75 12.25 15.97
N TYR A 124 -12.60 13.20 15.05
CA TYR A 124 -11.44 13.31 14.16
C TYR A 124 -11.16 12.02 13.39
N LEU A 125 -12.23 11.38 12.89
CA LEU A 125 -12.16 10.13 12.14
C LEU A 125 -12.52 10.38 10.68
N PHE A 126 -11.58 10.06 9.80
CA PHE A 126 -11.72 10.27 8.35
C PHE A 126 -11.59 8.96 7.58
N GLU A 127 -12.34 8.84 6.50
CA GLU A 127 -12.16 7.77 5.53
C GLU A 127 -11.11 8.17 4.48
N GLY A 128 -10.17 7.27 4.24
CA GLY A 128 -9.22 7.39 3.15
C GLY A 128 -9.33 6.22 2.16
N LYS A 129 -8.84 6.45 0.94
CA LYS A 129 -8.80 5.44 -0.12
C LYS A 129 -7.36 5.07 -0.42
N ALA A 130 -7.03 3.79 -0.34
CA ALA A 130 -5.70 3.29 -0.65
C ALA A 130 -5.72 2.44 -1.92
N PHE A 131 -4.73 2.66 -2.77
CA PHE A 131 -4.52 1.94 -4.02
C PHE A 131 -3.05 1.60 -4.13
N ALA A 132 -2.71 0.33 -4.26
CA ALA A 132 -1.32 -0.06 -4.43
C ALA A 132 -1.17 -1.31 -5.29
N LYS A 133 0.00 -1.41 -5.89
CA LYS A 133 0.43 -2.54 -6.69
C LYS A 133 1.85 -2.92 -6.29
N MET A 134 2.05 -4.17 -5.90
CA MET A 134 3.34 -4.71 -5.54
C MET A 134 3.71 -5.83 -6.49
N HIS A 135 4.79 -5.65 -7.24
CA HIS A 135 5.38 -6.68 -8.08
C HIS A 135 6.55 -7.35 -7.36
N MET A 136 6.55 -8.68 -7.35
CA MET A 136 7.61 -9.49 -6.78
C MET A 136 8.16 -10.44 -7.84
N ARG A 137 9.49 -10.49 -7.98
CA ARG A 137 10.19 -11.40 -8.89
C ARG A 137 11.31 -12.13 -8.17
N PRO A 138 11.43 -13.46 -8.33
CA PRO A 138 12.59 -14.19 -7.85
C PRO A 138 13.85 -13.65 -8.54
N MET A 139 14.94 -13.64 -7.79
CA MET A 139 16.28 -13.35 -8.28
C MET A 139 17.22 -14.49 -7.87
N GLU A 140 18.40 -14.52 -8.48
CA GLU A 140 19.46 -15.44 -8.08
C GLU A 140 19.84 -15.30 -6.59
N ALA A 141 20.46 -16.35 -6.04
CA ALA A 141 20.99 -16.39 -4.69
C ALA A 141 19.95 -16.16 -3.57
N LYS A 142 18.73 -16.69 -3.74
CA LYS A 142 17.63 -16.60 -2.77
C LYS A 142 17.30 -15.14 -2.42
N LYS A 143 17.16 -14.32 -3.45
CA LYS A 143 16.74 -12.93 -3.34
C LYS A 143 15.43 -12.74 -4.08
N THR A 144 14.68 -11.72 -3.68
CA THR A 144 13.43 -11.33 -4.33
C THR A 144 13.46 -9.84 -4.58
N ARG A 145 13.22 -9.42 -5.83
CA ARG A 145 13.01 -8.01 -6.16
C ARG A 145 11.56 -7.66 -5.88
N VAL A 146 11.34 -6.53 -5.22
CA VAL A 146 10.01 -6.03 -4.85
C VAL A 146 9.88 -4.61 -5.36
N GLN A 147 8.87 -4.35 -6.17
CA GLN A 147 8.54 -3.02 -6.67
C GLN A 147 7.15 -2.64 -6.18
N LEU A 148 7.03 -1.51 -5.49
CA LEU A 148 5.75 -1.00 -4.98
C LEU A 148 5.40 0.30 -5.67
N ASP A 149 4.15 0.45 -6.07
CA ASP A 149 3.49 1.71 -6.38
C ASP A 149 2.29 1.86 -5.45
N LEU A 150 2.23 2.95 -4.67
CA LEU A 150 1.19 3.23 -3.68
C LEU A 150 0.66 4.64 -3.90
N ARG A 151 -0.66 4.76 -3.91
CA ARG A 151 -1.42 6.00 -3.95
C ARG A 151 -2.47 5.98 -2.84
N VAL A 152 -2.56 7.06 -2.09
CA VAL A 152 -3.58 7.24 -1.06
C VAL A 152 -4.27 8.56 -1.30
N ASP A 153 -5.60 8.55 -1.24
CA ASP A 153 -6.42 9.76 -1.25
C ASP A 153 -7.06 9.93 0.13
N VAL A 154 -6.96 11.12 0.71
CA VAL A 154 -7.55 11.46 2.01
C VAL A 154 -8.33 12.75 1.87
N HIS A 155 -9.54 12.78 2.43
CA HIS A 155 -10.35 13.99 2.55
C HIS A 155 -10.21 14.55 3.97
N PHE A 156 -9.88 15.83 4.10
CA PHE A 156 -9.81 16.47 5.41
C PHE A 156 -10.14 17.97 5.36
N THR A 157 -10.44 18.53 6.53
CA THR A 157 -10.73 19.96 6.66
C THR A 157 -9.49 20.75 7.05
N LEU A 158 -9.11 21.72 6.23
CA LEU A 158 -7.97 22.61 6.51
C LEU A 158 -8.29 23.67 7.57
N TYR A 159 -7.25 23.99 8.36
CA TYR A 159 -7.27 25.10 9.31
C TYR A 159 -7.51 26.45 8.62
N PRO A 160 -8.29 27.37 9.25
CA PRO A 160 -8.60 28.68 8.68
C PRO A 160 -7.39 29.54 8.28
N ALA A 161 -6.23 29.32 8.90
CA ALA A 161 -4.99 30.05 8.61
C ALA A 161 -4.50 29.85 7.16
N PHE A 162 -4.87 28.76 6.50
CA PHE A 162 -4.47 28.48 5.11
C PHE A 162 -5.36 29.15 4.06
N ARG A 163 -6.43 29.86 4.47
CA ARG A 163 -7.38 30.52 3.55
C ARG A 163 -6.78 31.69 2.75
N ILE A 164 -5.57 32.14 3.09
CA ILE A 164 -4.87 33.25 2.40
C ILE A 164 -4.09 32.73 1.18
N VAL A 165 -3.80 31.43 1.12
CA VAL A 165 -3.08 30.80 0.01
C VAL A 165 -4.07 30.40 -1.09
N PRO A 166 -3.80 30.71 -2.37
CA PRO A 166 -4.62 30.24 -3.48
C PRO A 166 -4.76 28.71 -3.48
N GLU A 167 -5.99 28.24 -3.63
CA GLU A 167 -6.33 26.82 -3.56
C GLU A 167 -5.46 25.89 -4.43
N PRO A 168 -5.12 26.22 -5.70
CA PRO A 168 -4.26 25.36 -6.51
C PRO A 168 -2.86 25.15 -5.92
N ILE A 169 -2.31 26.19 -5.28
CA ILE A 169 -1.00 26.16 -4.63
C ILE A 169 -1.09 25.30 -3.36
N LEU A 170 -2.14 25.48 -2.58
CA LEU A 170 -2.37 24.75 -1.34
C LEU A 170 -2.56 23.24 -1.60
N HIS A 171 -3.32 22.89 -2.63
CA HIS A 171 -3.50 21.51 -3.08
C HIS A 171 -2.17 20.88 -3.51
N ALA A 172 -1.37 21.58 -4.33
CA ALA A 172 -0.06 21.11 -4.77
C ALA A 172 0.91 20.89 -3.60
N MET A 173 0.96 21.83 -2.65
CA MET A 173 1.80 21.72 -1.45
C MET A 173 1.39 20.54 -0.57
N THR A 174 0.08 20.33 -0.40
CA THR A 174 -0.44 19.25 0.41
C THR A 174 -0.12 17.89 -0.21
N ASN A 175 -0.38 17.72 -1.51
CA ASN A 175 -0.07 16.48 -2.22
C ASN A 175 1.43 16.16 -2.14
N ALA A 176 2.29 17.18 -2.27
CA ALA A 176 3.73 17.03 -2.09
C ALA A 176 4.09 16.60 -0.66
N ALA A 177 3.53 17.27 0.36
CA ALA A 177 3.80 16.95 1.76
C ALA A 177 3.38 15.51 2.13
N ILE A 178 2.18 15.09 1.74
CA ILE A 178 1.71 13.73 1.99
C ILE A 178 2.58 12.72 1.23
N SER A 179 2.93 12.98 -0.03
CA SER A 179 3.81 12.10 -0.81
C SER A 179 5.19 11.95 -0.16
N ILE A 180 5.78 13.02 0.36
CA ILE A 180 7.07 12.99 1.07
C ILE A 180 6.96 12.12 2.33
N ILE A 181 5.92 12.32 3.14
CA ILE A 181 5.68 11.54 4.37
C ILE A 181 5.47 10.06 4.03
N MET A 182 4.66 9.76 3.02
CA MET A 182 4.40 8.40 2.56
C MET A 182 5.65 7.71 2.03
N GLN A 183 6.48 8.42 1.25
CA GLN A 183 7.73 7.87 0.74
C GLN A 183 8.72 7.58 1.88
N ALA A 184 8.85 8.50 2.84
CA ALA A 184 9.71 8.31 4.00
C ALA A 184 9.26 7.13 4.88
N SER A 185 7.96 7.01 5.11
CA SER A 185 7.33 5.90 5.82
C SER A 185 7.57 4.57 5.11
N THR A 186 7.29 4.51 3.80
CA THR A 186 7.50 3.31 2.97
C THR A 186 8.97 2.88 2.98
N ASN A 187 9.90 3.81 2.82
CA ASN A 187 11.33 3.50 2.86
C ASN A 187 11.75 2.92 4.23
N THR A 188 11.23 3.48 5.32
CA THR A 188 11.50 3.00 6.69
C THR A 188 10.92 1.60 6.91
N MET A 189 9.71 1.37 6.41
CA MET A 189 9.02 0.08 6.43
C MET A 189 9.85 -0.98 5.71
N PHE A 190 10.23 -0.76 4.46
CA PHE A 190 11.02 -1.70 3.66
C PHE A 190 12.45 -1.89 4.17
N HIS A 191 13.05 -0.86 4.77
CA HIS A 191 14.34 -1.01 5.45
C HIS A 191 14.23 -1.96 6.64
N SER A 192 13.16 -1.86 7.43
CA SER A 192 12.91 -2.74 8.57
C SER A 192 12.59 -4.17 8.13
N ILE A 193 11.75 -4.34 7.10
CA ILE A 193 11.47 -5.65 6.49
C ILE A 193 12.77 -6.30 5.99
N SER A 194 13.63 -5.56 5.29
CA SER A 194 14.91 -6.09 4.80
C SER A 194 15.81 -6.62 5.92
N ARG A 195 15.78 -5.98 7.09
CA ARG A 195 16.51 -6.43 8.29
C ARG A 195 15.90 -7.69 8.89
N ASP A 196 14.59 -7.83 8.91
CA ASP A 196 13.92 -9.05 9.38
C ASP A 196 14.30 -10.28 8.54
N PHE A 197 14.38 -10.13 7.21
CA PHE A 197 14.88 -11.21 6.34
C PHE A 197 16.33 -11.62 6.63
N LYS A 198 17.19 -10.68 7.05
CA LYS A 198 18.57 -11.01 7.46
C LYS A 198 18.59 -11.81 8.76
N ASN A 199 17.70 -11.50 9.69
CA ASN A 199 17.61 -12.18 10.99
C ASN A 199 17.03 -13.60 10.85
N ILE A 200 16.00 -13.77 10.00
CA ILE A 200 15.40 -15.09 9.71
C ILE A 200 16.43 -16.06 9.11
N ARG A 201 17.41 -15.57 8.34
CA ARG A 201 18.47 -16.42 7.76
C ARG A 201 19.50 -16.91 8.79
N ASN A 202 19.61 -16.25 9.93
CA ASN A 202 20.59 -16.57 10.97
C ASN A 202 20.01 -17.40 12.12
N ALA A 203 18.71 -17.71 12.06
CA ALA A 203 18.01 -18.62 12.97
C ALA A 203 17.91 -20.02 12.36
#